data_AF-A0A1Y4PYH9-F1
#
_entry.id   AF-A0A1Y4PYH9-F1
#
_cell.length_a   1.000
_cell.length_b   1.000
_cell.length_c   1.000
_cell.angle_alpha   90.00
_cell.angle_beta   90.00
_cell.angle_gamma   90.00
#
_symmetry.space_group_name_H-M   'P 1'
#
loop_
_entity.id
_entity.type
_entity.pdbx_description
1 polymer ?
#
loop_
_entity_poly.entity_id
_entity_poly.type
_entity_poly.pdbx_seq_one_letter_code
_entity_poly.pdbx_strand_id
1 'polypeptide(L)'
;MEAYLKKLCFEYQVDEREVKELLARMEMVYLDKGETIASATMPEQSLYIIVSGILHTYTTHEGEERTNRFFSAGDAVLCYNSSQYSIKTLTKCAAYYISEEEIEELCASSISFANLVRQLMEYQFYFKEEEDMNARKLTVRERYLSLLAEIPDILYRVPLKHINHYLGADVTSLGYLAGSSK
;
A
#
# COMPACT_ATOMS: atom_id res chain seq x y z
N MET A 1 5.25 7.72 19.73
CA MET A 1 4.35 7.24 18.66
C MET A 1 5.17 6.33 17.76
N GLU A 2 4.66 5.15 17.45
CA GLU A 2 5.32 4.21 16.53
C GLU A 2 5.41 4.82 15.12
N ALA A 3 6.45 4.49 14.36
CA ALA A 3 6.73 5.16 13.09
C ALA A 3 5.58 5.01 12.07
N TYR A 4 4.94 3.84 12.02
CA TYR A 4 3.82 3.57 11.12
C TYR A 4 2.59 4.43 11.46
N LEU A 5 2.28 4.63 12.76
CA LEU A 5 1.18 5.50 13.20
C LEU A 5 1.41 6.95 12.79
N LYS A 6 2.67 7.41 12.89
CA LYS A 6 3.01 8.78 12.49
C LYS A 6 2.79 9.00 11.00
N LYS A 7 3.20 8.04 10.16
CA LYS A 7 2.96 8.08 8.71
C LYS A 7 1.45 8.05 8.42
N LEU A 8 0.72 7.10 9.00
CA LEU A 8 -0.72 6.94 8.82
C LEU A 8 -1.50 8.22 9.22
N CYS A 9 -1.22 8.81 10.39
CA CYS A 9 -1.91 10.03 10.80
C CYS A 9 -1.59 11.21 9.87
N PHE A 10 -0.34 11.32 9.42
CA PHE A 10 0.10 12.40 8.53
C PHE A 10 -0.51 12.29 7.13
N GLU A 11 -0.47 11.11 6.52
CA GLU A 11 -0.95 10.88 5.16
C GLU A 11 -2.46 11.04 5.07
N TYR A 12 -3.20 10.37 5.96
CA TYR A 12 -4.65 10.32 5.89
C TYR A 12 -5.32 11.52 6.59
N GLN A 13 -4.53 12.40 7.21
CA GLN A 13 -5.01 13.59 7.94
C GLN A 13 -6.03 13.24 9.04
N VAL A 14 -5.72 12.20 9.82
CA VAL A 14 -6.56 11.66 10.91
C VAL A 14 -5.87 11.81 12.26
N ASP A 15 -6.65 11.91 13.35
CA ASP A 15 -6.07 12.02 14.69
C ASP A 15 -5.57 10.66 15.21
N GLU A 16 -4.47 10.67 15.97
CA GLU A 16 -3.91 9.44 16.56
C GLU A 16 -4.93 8.71 17.44
N ARG A 17 -5.83 9.43 18.12
CA ARG A 17 -6.88 8.84 18.95
C ARG A 17 -7.88 8.06 18.12
N GLU A 18 -8.35 8.63 17.02
CA GLU A 18 -9.31 7.99 16.11
C GLU A 18 -8.70 6.74 15.48
N VAL A 19 -7.44 6.83 15.06
CA VAL A 19 -6.68 5.68 14.57
C VAL A 19 -6.58 4.59 15.64
N LYS A 20 -6.21 4.92 16.88
CA LYS A 20 -6.11 3.92 17.96
C LYS A 20 -7.45 3.27 18.27
N GLU A 21 -8.54 4.03 18.22
CA GLU A 21 -9.89 3.49 18.38
C GLU A 21 -10.30 2.56 17.23
N LEU A 22 -9.86 2.82 16.00
CA LEU A 22 -9.99 1.90 14.88
C LEU A 22 -9.15 0.63 15.13
N LEU A 23 -7.85 0.76 15.41
CA LEU A 23 -6.96 -0.38 15.64
C LEU A 23 -7.43 -1.30 16.77
N ALA A 24 -8.08 -0.75 17.81
CA ALA A 24 -8.65 -1.52 18.91
C ALA A 24 -9.81 -2.45 18.50
N ARG A 25 -10.37 -2.24 17.30
CA ARG A 25 -11.45 -3.03 16.71
C ARG A 25 -10.97 -3.90 15.53
N MET A 26 -9.68 -3.85 15.23
CA MET A 26 -9.05 -4.65 14.18
C MET A 26 -8.30 -5.83 14.80
N GLU A 27 -8.18 -6.92 14.05
CA GLU A 27 -7.35 -8.06 14.41
C GLU A 27 -5.89 -7.85 13.98
N MET A 28 -4.93 -8.20 14.82
CA MET A 28 -3.52 -8.26 14.40
C MET A 28 -3.25 -9.56 13.66
N VAL A 29 -2.89 -9.46 12.38
CA VAL A 29 -2.58 -10.60 11.51
C VAL A 29 -1.11 -10.61 11.10
N TYR A 30 -0.58 -11.81 10.88
CA TYR A 30 0.79 -12.04 10.43
C TYR A 30 0.76 -12.81 9.12
N LEU A 31 1.32 -12.22 8.08
CA LEU A 31 1.28 -12.74 6.73
C LEU A 31 2.67 -13.22 6.32
N ASP A 32 2.75 -14.42 5.77
CA ASP A 32 4.00 -14.95 5.25
C ASP A 32 4.34 -14.31 3.90
N LYS A 33 5.61 -14.40 3.50
CA LYS A 33 6.05 -13.89 2.19
C LYS A 33 5.40 -14.68 1.06
N GLY A 34 4.81 -13.96 0.09
CA GLY A 34 4.18 -14.53 -1.10
C GLY A 34 2.70 -14.83 -0.92
N GLU A 35 2.13 -14.53 0.24
CA GLU A 35 0.72 -14.69 0.55
C GLU A 35 -0.11 -13.66 -0.21
N THR A 36 -1.19 -14.13 -0.87
CA THR A 36 -2.14 -13.29 -1.60
C THR A 36 -3.31 -12.97 -0.68
N ILE A 37 -3.54 -11.68 -0.40
CA ILE A 37 -4.61 -11.24 0.51
C ILE A 37 -5.86 -10.72 -0.22
N ALA A 38 -5.76 -10.46 -1.52
CA ALA A 38 -6.91 -10.11 -2.35
C ALA A 38 -6.64 -10.44 -3.83
N SER A 39 -7.65 -10.92 -4.53
CA SER A 39 -7.59 -11.16 -5.98
C SER A 39 -8.98 -11.21 -6.61
N ALA A 40 -9.06 -11.27 -7.94
CA ALA A 40 -10.33 -11.45 -8.64
C ALA A 40 -11.05 -12.78 -8.29
N THR A 41 -10.29 -13.80 -7.86
CA THR A 41 -10.83 -15.10 -7.43
C THR A 41 -11.10 -15.16 -5.92
N MET A 42 -10.65 -14.15 -5.18
CA MET A 42 -10.86 -13.97 -3.75
C MET A 42 -11.35 -12.54 -3.53
N PRO A 43 -12.59 -12.24 -3.93
CA PRO A 43 -13.19 -10.93 -3.70
C PRO A 43 -13.47 -10.81 -2.20
N GLU A 44 -12.49 -10.30 -1.48
CA GLU A 44 -12.60 -9.96 -0.08
C GLU A 44 -12.54 -8.44 0.02
N GLN A 45 -13.61 -7.86 0.56
CA GLN A 45 -13.62 -6.45 0.93
C GLN A 45 -13.16 -6.38 2.37
N SER A 46 -12.01 -5.75 2.57
CA SER A 46 -11.35 -5.65 3.86
C SER A 46 -10.41 -4.46 3.87
N LEU A 47 -10.03 -4.05 5.08
CA LEU A 47 -9.05 -3.01 5.31
C LEU A 47 -7.87 -3.58 6.08
N TYR A 48 -6.67 -3.36 5.55
CA TYR A 48 -5.42 -3.63 6.26
C TYR A 48 -4.71 -2.33 6.59
N ILE A 49 -4.11 -2.24 7.79
CA ILE A 49 -3.15 -1.19 8.15
C ILE A 49 -1.81 -1.85 8.40
N ILE A 50 -0.82 -1.53 7.57
CA ILE A 50 0.48 -2.21 7.59
C ILE A 50 1.31 -1.69 8.76
N VAL A 51 1.71 -2.59 9.66
CA VAL A 51 2.63 -2.28 10.77
C VAL A 51 4.07 -2.51 10.34
N SER A 52 4.31 -3.60 9.60
CA SER A 52 5.62 -3.92 9.04
C SER A 52 5.51 -4.81 7.81
N GLY A 53 6.58 -4.84 7.02
CA GLY A 53 6.64 -5.61 5.78
C GLY A 53 6.45 -4.75 4.53
N ILE A 54 6.37 -5.41 3.37
CA ILE A 54 6.11 -4.78 2.07
C ILE A 54 5.11 -5.64 1.32
N LEU A 55 4.07 -5.01 0.80
CA LEU A 55 3.10 -5.61 -0.10
C LEU A 55 3.19 -4.93 -1.46
N HIS A 56 2.59 -5.55 -2.47
CA HIS A 56 2.37 -4.89 -3.74
C HIS A 56 1.01 -5.24 -4.33
N THR A 57 0.45 -4.30 -5.07
CA THR A 57 -0.60 -4.61 -6.03
C THR A 57 0.04 -5.01 -7.36
N TYR A 58 -0.54 -6.00 -8.03
CA TYR A 58 -0.04 -6.47 -9.31
C TYR A 58 -1.17 -6.86 -10.26
N THR A 59 -0.87 -6.76 -11.54
CA THR A 59 -1.66 -7.33 -12.64
C THR A 59 -0.86 -8.46 -13.28
N THR A 60 -1.56 -9.46 -13.82
CA THR A 60 -0.90 -10.55 -14.56
C THR A 60 -1.02 -10.27 -16.05
N HIS A 61 0.11 -10.18 -16.74
CA HIS A 61 0.16 -10.03 -18.19
C HIS A 61 1.04 -11.15 -18.76
N GLU A 62 0.51 -11.98 -19.65
CA GLU A 62 1.24 -13.11 -20.28
C GLU A 62 1.88 -14.08 -19.25
N GLY A 63 1.25 -14.25 -18.10
CA GLY A 63 1.75 -15.12 -17.03
C GLY A 63 2.77 -14.46 -16.09
N GLU A 64 3.14 -13.19 -16.34
CA GLU A 64 4.06 -12.43 -15.49
C GLU A 64 3.34 -11.41 -14.61
N GLU A 65 3.75 -11.33 -13.34
CA GLU A 65 3.23 -10.37 -12.36
C GLU A 65 3.89 -9.00 -12.56
N ARG A 66 3.11 -8.03 -13.04
CA ARG A 66 3.52 -6.64 -13.17
C ARG A 66 3.07 -5.84 -11.96
N THR A 67 4.03 -5.28 -11.25
CA THR A 67 3.77 -4.50 -10.04
C THR A 67 3.22 -3.13 -10.42
N ASN A 68 2.08 -2.78 -9.85
CA ASN A 68 1.45 -1.47 -10.04
C ASN A 68 1.85 -0.50 -8.93
N ARG A 69 1.91 -0.99 -7.68
CA ARG A 69 2.22 -0.18 -6.50
C ARG A 69 2.80 -1.01 -5.37
N PHE A 70 3.63 -0.39 -4.52
CA PHE A 70 4.08 -0.94 -3.25
C PHE A 70 3.32 -0.33 -2.06
N PHE A 71 3.23 -1.11 -0.98
CA PHE A 71 2.74 -0.67 0.33
C PHE A 71 3.72 -1.12 1.40
N SER A 72 3.82 -0.37 2.47
CA SER A 72 4.79 -0.47 3.54
C SER A 72 4.18 0.00 4.87
N ALA A 73 4.97 -0.03 5.94
CA ALA A 73 4.51 0.38 7.26
C ALA A 73 3.86 1.78 7.24
N GLY A 74 2.63 1.87 7.74
CA GLY A 74 1.82 3.09 7.82
C GLY A 74 0.82 3.26 6.69
N ASP A 75 0.89 2.42 5.65
CA ASP A 75 -0.10 2.43 4.58
C ASP A 75 -1.38 1.68 4.98
N ALA A 76 -2.53 2.22 4.55
CA ALA A 76 -3.81 1.53 4.55
C ALA A 76 -4.02 0.86 3.18
N VAL A 77 -4.49 -0.39 3.19
CA VAL A 77 -4.80 -1.16 2.00
C VAL A 77 -6.28 -1.53 2.04
N LEU A 78 -7.05 -0.91 1.16
CA LEU A 78 -8.47 -1.19 0.98
C LEU A 78 -8.64 -2.21 -0.15
N CYS A 79 -9.09 -3.41 0.16
CA CYS A 79 -9.27 -4.50 -0.81
C CYS A 79 -10.56 -4.38 -1.65
N TYR A 80 -11.06 -3.16 -1.87
CA TYR A 80 -12.26 -2.92 -2.68
C TYR A 80 -11.94 -3.02 -4.18
N ASN A 81 -12.79 -3.71 -4.94
CA ASN A 81 -12.66 -3.88 -6.39
C ASN A 81 -11.38 -4.61 -6.85
N SER A 82 -10.99 -5.69 -6.17
CA SER A 82 -9.86 -6.57 -6.52
C SER A 82 -10.00 -7.30 -7.88
N SER A 83 -11.07 -7.04 -8.65
CA SER A 83 -11.25 -7.62 -9.98
C SER A 83 -10.21 -7.13 -11.01
N GLN A 84 -9.58 -5.98 -10.75
CA GLN A 84 -8.61 -5.37 -11.68
C GLN A 84 -7.14 -5.63 -11.29
N TYR A 85 -6.87 -6.02 -10.05
CA TYR A 85 -5.52 -6.24 -9.55
C TYR A 85 -5.55 -7.19 -8.34
N SER A 86 -4.45 -7.88 -8.10
CA SER A 86 -4.25 -8.73 -6.92
C SER A 86 -3.28 -8.07 -5.95
N ILE A 87 -3.33 -8.45 -4.68
CA ILE A 87 -2.46 -7.94 -3.63
C ILE A 87 -1.70 -9.10 -3.00
N LYS A 88 -0.38 -8.97 -2.93
CA LYS A 88 0.51 -10.01 -2.39
C LYS A 88 1.59 -9.43 -1.51
N THR A 89 2.03 -10.19 -0.52
CA THR A 89 3.17 -9.83 0.32
C THR A 89 4.50 -10.14 -0.38
N LEU A 90 5.45 -9.20 -0.33
CA LEU A 90 6.81 -9.38 -0.85
C LEU A 90 7.82 -9.72 0.25
N THR A 91 7.46 -9.45 1.50
CA THR A 91 8.17 -9.87 2.71
C THR A 91 7.20 -10.50 3.71
N LYS A 92 7.70 -11.02 4.84
CA LYS A 92 6.81 -11.25 5.98
C LYS A 92 6.22 -9.91 6.44
N CYS A 93 4.95 -9.90 6.81
CA CYS A 93 4.23 -8.70 7.19
C CYS A 93 3.49 -8.89 8.52
N ALA A 94 3.32 -7.78 9.23
CA ALA A 94 2.36 -7.67 10.33
C ALA A 94 1.43 -6.52 9.98
N ALA A 95 0.13 -6.73 10.14
CA ALA A 95 -0.88 -5.74 9.81
C ALA A 95 -2.08 -5.85 10.76
N TYR A 96 -2.78 -4.75 10.95
CA TYR A 96 -4.14 -4.80 11.46
C TYR A 96 -5.11 -5.11 10.32
N TYR A 97 -6.11 -5.93 10.57
CA TYR A 97 -7.11 -6.40 9.64
C TYR A 97 -8.52 -6.17 10.18
N ILE A 98 -9.45 -5.80 9.30
CA ILE A 98 -10.88 -5.79 9.60
C ILE A 98 -11.66 -6.13 8.34
N SER A 99 -12.67 -6.98 8.49
CA SER A 99 -13.55 -7.40 7.39
C SER A 99 -14.54 -6.29 7.02
N GLU A 100 -15.10 -6.34 5.81
CA GLU A 100 -16.15 -5.41 5.39
C GLU A 100 -17.38 -5.46 6.32
N GLU A 101 -17.81 -6.66 6.74
CA GLU A 101 -18.96 -6.80 7.63
C GLU A 101 -18.75 -6.01 8.93
N GLU A 102 -17.57 -6.15 9.56
CA GLU A 102 -17.22 -5.40 10.75
C GLU A 102 -17.08 -3.89 10.48
N ILE A 103 -16.54 -3.49 9.32
CA ILE A 103 -16.49 -2.07 8.92
C ILE A 103 -17.91 -1.51 8.81
N GLU A 104 -18.84 -2.21 8.16
CA GLU A 104 -20.21 -1.78 7.95
C GLU A 104 -20.96 -1.66 9.29
N GLU A 105 -20.82 -2.64 10.18
CA GLU A 105 -21.40 -2.61 11.53
C GLU A 105 -20.90 -1.41 12.35
N LEU A 106 -19.59 -1.12 12.28
CA LEU A 106 -19.00 0.01 12.98
C LEU A 106 -19.43 1.35 12.37
N CYS A 107 -19.53 1.43 11.05
CA CYS A 107 -20.07 2.62 10.37
C CYS A 107 -21.54 2.86 10.74
N ALA A 108 -22.35 1.81 10.85
CA ALA A 108 -23.75 1.90 11.21
C ALA A 108 -23.96 2.32 12.68
N SER A 109 -23.03 1.95 13.57
CA SER A 109 -23.12 2.21 15.02
C SER A 109 -22.41 3.48 15.47
N SER A 110 -21.49 4.05 14.67
CA SER A 110 -20.70 5.22 15.05
C SER A 110 -20.46 6.18 13.87
N ILE A 111 -21.02 7.39 13.98
CA ILE A 111 -20.80 8.48 13.01
C ILE A 111 -19.32 8.86 12.93
N SER A 112 -18.62 8.85 14.07
CA SER A 112 -17.18 9.15 14.10
C SER A 112 -16.39 8.11 13.31
N PHE A 113 -16.74 6.82 13.46
CA PHE A 113 -16.11 5.76 12.68
C PHE A 113 -16.43 5.84 11.19
N ALA A 114 -17.70 6.10 10.85
CA ALA A 114 -18.10 6.31 9.46
C ALA A 114 -17.33 7.46 8.80
N ASN A 115 -17.08 8.55 9.53
CA ASN A 115 -16.27 9.66 9.04
C ASN A 115 -14.80 9.27 8.84
N LEU A 116 -14.22 8.51 9.77
CA LEU A 116 -12.85 8.02 9.65
C LEU A 116 -12.69 7.13 8.41
N VAL A 117 -13.58 6.14 8.22
CA VAL A 117 -13.55 5.25 7.05
C VAL A 117 -13.74 6.05 5.76
N ARG A 118 -14.64 7.04 5.74
CA ARG A 118 -14.82 7.95 4.60
C ARG A 118 -13.54 8.72 4.29
N GLN A 119 -12.84 9.26 5.29
CA GLN A 119 -11.56 9.96 5.08
C GLN A 119 -10.48 9.04 4.53
N LEU A 120 -10.39 7.80 5.02
CA LEU A 120 -9.47 6.79 4.48
C LEU A 120 -9.75 6.50 3.01
N MET A 121 -11.03 6.33 2.64
CA MET A 121 -11.45 6.10 1.26
C MET A 121 -11.19 7.30 0.35
N GLU A 122 -11.49 8.52 0.81
CA GLU A 122 -11.25 9.77 0.07
C GLU A 122 -9.76 9.96 -0.22
N TYR A 123 -8.90 9.73 0.77
CA TYR A 123 -7.44 9.82 0.59
C TYR A 123 -6.93 8.78 -0.40
N GLN A 124 -7.43 7.54 -0.33
CA GLN A 124 -7.06 6.48 -1.26
C GLN A 124 -7.46 6.81 -2.70
N PHE A 125 -8.63 7.42 -2.90
CA PHE A 125 -9.05 7.92 -4.20
C PHE A 125 -8.14 9.05 -4.71
N TYR A 126 -7.86 10.05 -3.87
CA TYR A 126 -6.95 11.15 -4.20
C TYR A 126 -5.55 10.63 -4.59
N PHE A 127 -5.00 9.71 -3.78
CA PHE A 127 -3.68 9.17 -4.02
C PHE A 127 -3.64 8.37 -5.33
N LYS A 128 -4.67 7.59 -5.63
CA LYS A 128 -4.75 6.84 -6.89
C LYS A 128 -4.72 7.79 -8.10
N GLU A 129 -5.46 8.90 -8.04
CA GLU A 129 -5.41 9.94 -9.08
C GLU A 129 -4.01 10.56 -9.19
N GLU A 130 -3.36 10.84 -8.05
CA GLU A 130 -2.00 11.36 -8.01
C GLU A 130 -0.98 10.37 -8.63
N GLU A 131 -1.09 9.07 -8.33
CA GLU A 131 -0.28 8.02 -8.95
C GLU A 131 -0.48 7.96 -10.46
N ASP A 132 -1.72 7.97 -10.93
CA ASP A 132 -2.04 7.93 -12.36
C ASP A 132 -1.50 9.16 -13.09
N MET A 133 -1.50 10.33 -12.43
CA MET A 133 -0.85 11.53 -12.94
C MET A 133 0.67 11.41 -12.94
N ASN A 134 1.25 10.92 -11.85
CA ASN A 134 2.70 10.75 -11.70
C ASN A 134 3.26 9.73 -12.70
N ALA A 135 2.53 8.65 -12.99
CA ALA A 135 2.89 7.68 -14.01
C ALA A 135 3.01 8.30 -15.41
N ARG A 136 2.18 9.32 -15.72
CA ARG A 136 2.20 10.04 -17.01
C ARG A 136 3.20 11.19 -17.06
N LYS A 137 3.42 11.87 -15.94
CA LYS A 137 4.24 13.10 -15.86
C LYS A 137 5.70 12.84 -15.51
N LEU A 138 5.94 11.94 -14.56
CA LEU A 138 7.28 11.73 -14.02
C LEU A 138 8.11 10.86 -14.96
N THR A 139 9.38 11.24 -15.08
CA THR A 139 10.40 10.39 -15.68
C THR A 139 10.65 9.15 -14.82
N VAL A 140 11.26 8.13 -15.44
CA VAL A 140 11.68 6.91 -14.73
C VAL A 140 12.58 7.23 -13.53
N ARG A 141 13.49 8.21 -13.67
CA ARG A 141 14.39 8.64 -12.59
C ARG A 141 13.63 9.27 -11.43
N GLU A 142 12.64 10.11 -11.71
CA GLU A 142 11.83 10.74 -10.66
C GLU A 142 11.00 9.70 -9.91
N ARG A 143 10.37 8.73 -10.62
CA ARG A 143 9.69 7.61 -9.97
C ARG A 143 10.62 6.78 -9.08
N TYR A 144 11.83 6.53 -9.55
CA TYR A 144 12.85 5.83 -8.76
C TYR A 144 13.22 6.59 -7.47
N LEU A 145 13.43 7.91 -7.55
CA LEU A 145 13.75 8.72 -6.38
C LEU A 145 12.57 8.83 -5.40
N SER A 146 11.34 8.97 -5.91
CA SER A 146 10.14 8.95 -5.05
C SER A 146 10.00 7.62 -4.32
N LEU A 147 10.22 6.50 -5.00
CA LEU A 147 10.17 5.17 -4.39
C LEU A 147 11.20 5.00 -3.26
N LEU A 148 12.41 5.54 -3.44
CA LEU A 148 13.43 5.52 -2.38
C LEU A 148 13.14 6.50 -1.25
N ALA A 149 12.37 7.57 -1.49
CA ALA A 149 11.92 8.45 -0.42
C ALA A 149 10.81 7.79 0.41
N GLU A 150 9.92 7.04 -0.24
CA GLU A 150 8.79 6.34 0.38
C GLU A 150 9.22 5.08 1.12
N ILE A 151 10.07 4.25 0.50
CA ILE A 151 10.60 3.00 1.05
C ILE A 151 12.13 2.96 0.89
N PRO A 152 12.90 3.61 1.79
CA PRO A 152 14.34 3.81 1.63
C PRO A 152 15.19 2.56 1.47
N ASP A 153 14.73 1.42 2.00
CA ASP A 153 15.44 0.14 1.99
C ASP A 153 14.87 -0.87 0.99
N ILE A 154 13.98 -0.44 0.08
CA ILE A 154 13.25 -1.34 -0.83
C ILE A 154 14.17 -2.21 -1.69
N LEU A 155 15.29 -1.67 -2.17
CA LEU A 155 16.25 -2.38 -3.02
C LEU A 155 16.88 -3.60 -2.33
N TYR A 156 16.93 -3.60 -1.01
CA TYR A 156 17.48 -4.71 -0.22
C TYR A 156 16.41 -5.72 0.21
N ARG A 157 15.13 -5.33 0.18
CA ARG A 157 14.01 -6.11 0.72
C ARG A 157 13.18 -6.78 -0.35
N VAL A 158 13.12 -6.19 -1.55
CA VAL A 158 12.27 -6.62 -2.66
C VAL A 158 13.12 -7.08 -3.85
N PRO A 159 12.80 -8.22 -4.49
CA PRO A 159 13.47 -8.62 -5.73
C PRO A 159 13.36 -7.55 -6.82
N LEU A 160 14.48 -7.22 -7.47
CA LEU A 160 14.57 -6.15 -8.48
C LEU A 160 13.54 -6.28 -9.61
N LYS A 161 13.09 -7.50 -9.95
CA LYS A 161 12.04 -7.71 -10.97
C LYS A 161 10.77 -6.91 -10.69
N HIS A 162 10.31 -6.86 -9.43
CA HIS A 162 9.08 -6.14 -9.06
C HIS A 162 9.29 -4.63 -9.16
N ILE A 163 10.49 -4.17 -8.81
CA ILE A 163 10.88 -2.75 -8.88
C ILE A 163 11.01 -2.32 -10.34
N ASN A 164 11.63 -3.15 -11.19
CA ASN A 164 11.74 -2.91 -12.63
C ASN A 164 10.35 -2.84 -13.30
N HIS A 165 9.42 -3.72 -12.89
CA HIS A 165 8.03 -3.66 -13.37
C HIS A 165 7.33 -2.36 -12.96
N TYR A 166 7.46 -1.95 -11.70
CA TYR A 166 6.90 -0.69 -11.21
C TYR A 166 7.46 0.54 -11.94
N LEU A 167 8.78 0.57 -12.16
CA LEU A 167 9.44 1.69 -12.83
C LEU A 167 9.28 1.67 -14.36
N GLY A 168 8.98 0.52 -14.96
CA GLY A 168 8.99 0.31 -16.40
C GLY A 168 10.39 0.37 -17.01
N ALA A 169 11.45 0.17 -16.21
CA ALA A 169 12.85 0.24 -16.64
C ALA A 169 13.75 -0.55 -15.67
N ASP A 170 14.95 -0.91 -16.14
CA ASP A 170 15.94 -1.60 -15.32
C ASP A 170 16.59 -0.66 -14.29
N VAL A 171 16.38 -0.94 -13.00
CA VAL A 171 16.97 -0.19 -11.87
C VAL A 171 18.49 -0.14 -11.94
N THR A 172 19.15 -1.19 -12.43
CA THR A 172 20.61 -1.22 -12.52
C THR A 172 21.14 -0.15 -13.46
N SER A 173 20.38 0.20 -14.52
CA SER A 173 20.72 1.31 -15.42
C SER A 173 20.51 2.69 -14.80
N LEU A 174 19.61 2.82 -13.84
CA LEU A 174 19.24 4.08 -13.18
C LEU A 174 20.19 4.44 -12.02
N GLY A 175 20.72 3.45 -11.31
CA GLY A 175 21.71 3.65 -10.24
C GLY A 175 22.96 4.40 -10.73
N TYR A 176 23.42 4.09 -11.95
CA TYR A 176 24.53 4.82 -12.58
C TYR A 176 24.20 6.30 -12.88
N LEU A 177 22.98 6.60 -13.31
CA LEU A 177 22.55 7.97 -13.62
C LEU A 177 22.39 8.85 -12.36
N ALA A 178 22.01 8.26 -11.23
CA ALA A 178 21.91 8.97 -9.96
C ALA A 178 23.29 9.35 -9.38
N GLY A 179 24.32 8.51 -9.58
CA GLY A 179 25.70 8.79 -9.17
C GLY A 179 26.48 9.74 -10.09
N SER A 180 25.97 10.01 -11.29
CA SER A 180 26.67 10.78 -12.34
C SER A 180 26.32 12.27 -12.38
N SER A 181 25.47 12.77 -11.47
CA SER A 181 25.26 14.20 -11.25
C SER A 181 26.14 14.67 -10.08
N LYS A 182 27.41 14.91 -10.36
CA LYS A 182 28.29 15.79 -9.57
C LYS A 182 28.86 16.86 -10.48
#